data_AF-A0A314YBP2-F1
#
_entry.id   AF-A0A314YBP2-F1
#
_cell.length_a   1.000
_cell.length_b   1.000
_cell.length_c   1.000
_cell.angle_alpha   90.00
_cell.angle_beta   90.00
_cell.angle_gamma   90.00
#
_symmetry.space_group_name_H-M   'P 1'
#
loop_
_entity.id
_entity.type
_entity.pdbx_description
1 polymer ?
#
loop_
_entity_poly.entity_id
_entity_poly.type
_entity_poly.pdbx_seq_one_letter_code
_entity_poly.pdbx_strand_id
1 'polypeptide(L)'
;MGKPIGKKKDEEVQKPGNAGSKLSKPSDRNSKAFDEDTAIFINMSQELKDEGNKLYQKRDHEGAMLKFEKALKLLPQNHIEVAHLHTSMAACYMQMGLGEYPRAINECNLALEVSPRYSKALLRRSQCYEALNRLDLALRDVNTV
;
A
#
# COMPACT_ATOMS: atom_id res chain seq x y z
N MET A 1 -34.33 -52.89 -9.97
CA MET A 1 -34.80 -53.87 -8.96
C MET A 1 -33.88 -53.74 -7.75
N GLY A 2 -34.30 -53.54 -6.50
CA GLY A 2 -35.59 -53.35 -5.87
C GLY A 2 -35.39 -52.62 -4.54
N LYS A 3 -36.43 -51.95 -4.05
CA LYS A 3 -36.53 -51.49 -2.64
C LYS A 3 -36.90 -52.68 -1.75
N PRO A 4 -36.67 -52.59 -0.43
CA PRO A 4 -37.78 -52.26 0.50
C PRO A 4 -37.31 -51.28 1.60
N ILE A 5 -38.05 -50.25 2.06
CA ILE A 5 -39.33 -50.13 2.79
C ILE A 5 -39.36 -50.70 4.24
N GLY A 6 -39.66 -49.78 5.17
CA GLY A 6 -40.40 -50.00 6.43
C GLY A 6 -39.67 -49.52 7.70
N LYS A 7 -40.25 -48.88 8.72
CA LYS A 7 -41.46 -48.06 8.99
C LYS A 7 -41.53 -47.86 10.54
N LYS A 8 -42.12 -46.75 11.00
CA LYS A 8 -42.67 -46.40 12.37
C LYS A 8 -41.72 -45.69 13.36
N LYS A 9 -42.00 -44.47 13.88
CA LYS A 9 -43.09 -43.94 14.77
C LYS A 9 -43.01 -44.52 16.19
N ASP A 10 -43.13 -43.81 17.31
CA ASP A 10 -43.57 -42.46 17.74
C ASP A 10 -42.93 -42.21 19.15
N GLU A 11 -42.88 -40.95 19.62
CA GLU A 11 -43.31 -40.48 20.97
C GLU A 11 -42.55 -39.23 21.49
N GLU A 12 -43.35 -38.19 21.76
CA GLU A 12 -43.02 -36.97 22.50
C GLU A 12 -42.87 -37.25 24.00
N VAL A 13 -41.94 -36.58 24.68
CA VAL A 13 -42.12 -36.15 26.08
C VAL A 13 -41.52 -34.75 26.29
N GLN A 14 -42.20 -33.98 27.14
CA GLN A 14 -42.19 -32.54 27.34
C GLN A 14 -40.97 -31.96 28.11
N LYS A 15 -40.75 -30.65 27.91
CA LYS A 15 -39.97 -29.62 28.68
C LYS A 15 -40.25 -29.68 30.21
N PRO A 16 -39.48 -29.04 31.14
CA PRO A 16 -38.87 -27.69 31.01
C PRO A 16 -37.52 -27.44 31.78
N GLY A 17 -36.90 -26.27 31.60
CA GLY A 17 -35.74 -25.90 32.44
C GLY A 17 -34.93 -24.69 31.97
N ASN A 18 -35.27 -23.55 32.54
CA ASN A 18 -34.66 -22.22 32.47
C ASN A 18 -33.16 -22.19 32.84
N ALA A 19 -32.30 -21.52 32.05
CA ALA A 19 -31.11 -20.80 32.55
C ALA A 19 -30.49 -19.98 31.41
N GLY A 20 -30.55 -18.66 31.52
CA GLY A 20 -29.91 -17.75 30.58
C GLY A 20 -28.39 -17.86 30.61
N SER A 21 -27.78 -17.71 29.44
CA SER A 21 -26.41 -17.25 29.31
C SER A 21 -26.38 -16.18 28.22
N LYS A 22 -26.22 -14.94 28.67
CA LYS A 22 -25.93 -13.78 27.85
C LYS A 22 -24.75 -14.12 26.94
N LEU A 23 -24.92 -14.08 25.62
CA LEU A 23 -23.79 -13.89 24.71
C LEU A 23 -23.27 -12.47 24.92
N SER A 24 -22.38 -12.29 25.89
CA SER A 24 -21.51 -11.13 25.95
C SER A 24 -20.42 -11.31 24.90
N LYS A 25 -20.55 -10.61 23.77
CA LYS A 25 -19.48 -10.40 22.79
C LYS A 25 -18.24 -9.84 23.49
N PRO A 26 -17.04 -10.41 23.30
CA PRO A 26 -15.79 -9.73 23.53
C PRO A 26 -15.16 -9.47 22.16
N SER A 27 -15.54 -8.40 21.45
CA SER A 27 -14.97 -8.15 20.10
C SER A 27 -14.69 -6.70 19.72
N ASP A 28 -15.06 -5.69 20.53
CA ASP A 28 -14.97 -4.30 20.07
C ASP A 28 -13.74 -3.50 20.56
N ARG A 29 -12.92 -4.06 21.48
CA ARG A 29 -11.71 -3.37 21.97
C ARG A 29 -10.48 -3.61 21.11
N ASN A 30 -10.36 -4.78 20.48
CA ASN A 30 -9.15 -5.16 19.76
C ASN A 30 -9.07 -4.48 18.38
N SER A 31 -10.20 -4.35 17.67
CA SER A 31 -10.24 -3.64 16.37
C SER A 31 -9.90 -2.16 16.51
N LYS A 32 -10.48 -1.47 17.49
CA LYS A 32 -10.24 -0.03 17.71
C LYS A 32 -8.78 0.32 18.00
N ALA A 33 -8.10 -0.49 18.81
CA ALA A 33 -6.69 -0.25 19.15
C ALA A 33 -5.76 -0.48 17.94
N PHE A 34 -6.02 -1.52 17.13
CA PHE A 34 -5.28 -1.77 15.90
C PHE A 34 -5.46 -0.67 14.85
N ASP A 35 -6.68 -0.12 14.74
CA ASP A 35 -6.96 0.99 13.83
C ASP A 35 -6.27 2.29 14.29
N GLU A 36 -6.19 2.52 15.61
CA GLU A 36 -5.54 3.69 16.21
C GLU A 36 -4.01 3.63 16.07
N ASP A 37 -3.38 2.49 16.35
CA ASP A 37 -1.94 2.28 16.12
C ASP A 37 -1.58 2.46 14.63
N THR A 38 -2.40 1.93 13.73
CA THR A 38 -2.20 2.08 12.28
C THR A 38 -2.29 3.55 11.86
N ALA A 39 -3.27 4.30 12.40
CA ALA A 39 -3.40 5.72 12.14
C ALA A 39 -2.18 6.52 12.64
N ILE A 40 -1.63 6.16 13.81
CA ILE A 40 -0.40 6.77 14.33
C ILE A 40 0.77 6.53 13.37
N PHE A 41 0.99 5.30 12.91
CA PHE A 41 2.07 5.00 11.96
C PHE A 41 1.90 5.72 10.61
N ILE A 42 0.67 5.83 10.11
CA ILE A 42 0.36 6.59 8.90
C ILE A 42 0.70 8.07 9.10
N ASN A 43 0.29 8.68 10.22
CA ASN A 43 0.61 10.09 10.50
C ASN A 43 2.13 10.32 10.62
N MET A 44 2.84 9.44 11.34
CA MET A 44 4.31 9.49 11.42
C MET A 44 4.98 9.35 10.05
N SER A 45 4.44 8.52 9.16
CA SER A 45 4.94 8.40 7.79
C SER A 45 4.79 9.69 6.98
N GLN A 46 3.69 10.43 7.19
CA GLN A 46 3.44 11.71 6.54
C GLN A 46 4.41 12.79 7.02
N GLU A 47 4.70 12.84 8.33
CA GLU A 47 5.70 13.76 8.88
C GLU A 47 7.10 13.49 8.28
N LEU A 48 7.49 12.21 8.20
CA LEU A 48 8.76 11.81 7.58
C LEU A 48 8.81 12.14 6.08
N LYS A 49 7.69 11.97 5.36
CA LYS A 49 7.56 12.41 3.97
C LYS A 49 7.79 13.91 3.85
N ASP A 50 7.18 14.71 4.72
CA ASP A 50 7.30 16.16 4.67
C ASP A 50 8.71 16.64 5.03
N GLU A 51 9.37 15.98 5.99
CA GLU A 51 10.79 16.18 6.27
C GLU A 51 11.67 15.84 5.05
N GLY A 52 11.42 14.71 4.41
CA GLY A 52 12.12 14.31 3.19
C GLY A 52 11.93 15.33 2.07
N ASN A 53 10.72 15.86 1.89
CA ASN A 53 10.43 16.91 0.91
C ASN A 53 11.20 18.21 1.22
N LYS A 54 11.32 18.60 2.50
CA LYS A 54 12.12 19.77 2.92
C LYS A 54 13.61 19.56 2.62
N LEU A 55 14.16 18.36 2.84
CA LEU A 55 15.54 18.03 2.51
C LEU A 55 15.77 18.02 0.99
N TYR A 56 14.82 17.49 0.22
CA TYR A 56 14.86 17.53 -1.24
C TYR A 56 14.92 18.97 -1.78
N GLN A 57 14.11 19.88 -1.22
CA GLN A 57 14.15 21.30 -1.58
C GLN A 57 15.51 21.95 -1.25
N LYS A 58 16.18 21.49 -0.20
CA LYS A 58 17.54 21.91 0.17
C LYS A 58 18.65 21.25 -0.66
N ARG A 59 18.31 20.45 -1.68
CA ARG A 59 19.25 19.66 -2.50
C ARG A 59 19.99 18.57 -1.73
N ASP A 60 19.55 18.26 -0.51
CA ASP A 60 20.04 17.10 0.25
C ASP A 60 19.24 15.85 -0.17
N HIS A 61 19.64 15.27 -1.29
CA HIS A 61 18.95 14.13 -1.89
C HIS A 61 19.14 12.84 -1.09
N GLU A 62 20.33 12.61 -0.52
CA GLU A 62 20.60 11.44 0.33
C GLU A 62 19.81 11.51 1.64
N GLY A 63 19.81 12.68 2.31
CA GLY A 63 19.01 12.90 3.50
C GLY A 63 17.52 12.74 3.25
N ALA A 64 17.03 13.25 2.10
CA ALA A 64 15.64 13.07 1.69
C ALA A 64 15.27 11.59 1.52
N MET A 65 16.12 10.81 0.84
CA MET A 65 15.91 9.38 0.67
C MET A 65 15.81 8.62 2.00
N LEU A 66 16.71 8.89 2.95
CA LEU A 66 16.67 8.27 4.27
C LEU A 66 15.35 8.53 5.02
N LYS A 67 14.74 9.70 4.82
CA LYS A 67 13.43 10.03 5.40
C LYS A 67 12.30 9.28 4.70
N PHE A 68 12.32 9.22 3.37
CA PHE A 68 11.32 8.47 2.60
C PHE A 68 11.36 6.96 2.89
N GLU A 69 12.56 6.37 3.01
CA GLU A 69 12.71 4.96 3.39
C GLU A 69 12.14 4.65 4.77
N LYS A 70 12.33 5.57 5.74
CA LYS A 70 11.72 5.44 7.07
C LYS A 70 10.20 5.53 6.97
N ALA A 71 9.66 6.44 6.16
CA ALA A 71 8.23 6.56 5.95
C ALA A 71 7.62 5.29 5.34
N LEU A 72 8.31 4.68 4.36
CA LEU A 72 7.87 3.41 3.74
C LEU A 72 7.75 2.27 4.75
N LYS A 73 8.65 2.18 5.73
CA LYS A 73 8.62 1.14 6.77
C LYS A 73 7.44 1.25 7.73
N LEU A 74 6.78 2.41 7.80
CA LEU A 74 5.61 2.65 8.65
C LEU A 74 4.28 2.38 7.93
N LEU A 75 4.31 2.22 6.61
CA LEU A 75 3.12 2.08 5.80
C LEU A 75 2.85 0.62 5.42
N PRO A 76 1.58 0.20 5.37
CA PRO A 76 1.20 -1.03 4.70
C PRO A 76 1.63 -0.97 3.22
N GLN A 77 2.10 -2.10 2.67
CA GLN A 77 2.65 -2.16 1.31
C GLN A 77 1.72 -1.63 0.21
N ASN A 78 0.41 -1.82 0.37
CA ASN A 78 -0.60 -1.40 -0.61
C ASN A 78 -1.18 0.00 -0.32
N HIS A 79 -0.62 0.73 0.66
CA HIS A 79 -1.12 2.05 1.01
C HIS A 79 -0.79 3.06 -0.09
N ILE A 80 -1.72 3.97 -0.39
CA ILE A 80 -1.58 4.91 -1.51
C ILE A 80 -0.33 5.80 -1.41
N GLU A 81 0.07 6.14 -0.18
CA GLU A 81 1.30 6.92 0.09
C GLU A 81 2.60 6.22 -0.32
N VAL A 82 2.60 4.88 -0.43
CA VAL A 82 3.77 4.12 -0.92
C VAL A 82 4.13 4.57 -2.33
N ALA A 83 3.14 4.76 -3.21
CA ALA A 83 3.35 5.27 -4.56
C ALA A 83 3.92 6.71 -4.56
N HIS A 84 3.41 7.56 -3.66
CA HIS A 84 3.89 8.93 -3.49
C HIS A 84 5.36 8.97 -3.04
N LEU A 85 5.75 8.13 -2.07
CA LEU A 85 7.12 8.03 -1.55
C LEU A 85 8.10 7.55 -2.60
N HIS A 86 7.81 6.45 -3.29
CA HIS A 86 8.65 5.96 -4.39
C HIS A 86 8.82 7.01 -5.49
N THR A 87 7.76 7.75 -5.84
CA THR A 87 7.86 8.83 -6.83
C THR A 87 8.71 10.02 -6.35
N SER A 88 8.78 10.27 -5.04
CA SER A 88 9.69 11.25 -4.46
C SER A 88 11.14 10.76 -4.44
N MET A 89 11.37 9.47 -4.17
CA MET A 89 12.70 8.85 -4.27
C MET A 89 13.22 8.86 -5.71
N ALA A 90 12.36 8.56 -6.69
CA ALA A 90 12.69 8.70 -8.10
C ALA A 90 13.17 10.13 -8.44
N ALA A 91 12.50 11.14 -7.90
CA ALA A 91 12.91 12.53 -8.07
C ALA A 91 14.32 12.79 -7.50
N CYS A 92 14.66 12.21 -6.35
CA CYS A 92 15.99 12.33 -5.75
C CYS A 92 17.05 11.76 -6.68
N TYR A 93 16.87 10.54 -7.17
CA TYR A 93 17.79 9.90 -8.11
C TYR A 93 17.94 10.70 -9.41
N MET A 94 16.84 11.25 -9.95
CA MET A 94 16.91 12.11 -11.14
C MET A 94 17.78 13.36 -10.93
N GLN A 95 17.78 13.93 -9.72
CA GLN A 95 18.62 15.09 -9.39
C GLN A 95 20.10 14.72 -9.15
N MET A 96 20.39 13.46 -8.78
CA MET A 96 21.76 12.98 -8.60
C MET A 96 22.51 12.77 -9.91
N GLY A 97 21.80 12.63 -11.03
CA GLY A 97 22.35 12.65 -12.39
C GLY A 97 22.00 11.42 -13.23
N LEU A 98 22.43 11.42 -14.49
CA LEU A 98 22.06 10.38 -15.48
C LEU A 98 22.46 8.96 -15.06
N GLY A 99 23.56 8.80 -14.30
CA GLY A 99 24.00 7.50 -13.78
C GLY A 99 22.99 6.83 -12.84
N GLU A 100 22.12 7.62 -12.20
CA GLU A 100 21.14 7.16 -11.23
C GLU A 100 19.74 6.96 -11.85
N TYR A 101 19.56 7.26 -13.13
CA TYR A 101 18.27 7.12 -13.82
C TYR A 101 17.73 5.68 -13.83
N PRO A 102 18.56 4.62 -13.92
CA PRO A 102 18.08 3.25 -13.73
C PRO A 102 17.42 3.02 -12.36
N ARG A 103 17.94 3.64 -11.30
CA ARG A 103 17.33 3.57 -9.96
C ARG A 103 16.03 4.39 -9.91
N ALA A 104 16.02 5.58 -10.50
CA ALA A 104 14.79 6.38 -10.63
C ALA A 104 13.66 5.63 -11.34
N ILE A 105 13.98 4.90 -12.42
CA ILE A 105 13.04 4.05 -13.15
C ILE A 105 12.52 2.92 -12.25
N ASN A 106 13.39 2.27 -11.49
CA ASN A 106 12.99 1.23 -10.54
C ASN A 106 11.99 1.77 -9.50
N GLU A 107 12.28 2.91 -8.90
CA GLU A 107 11.35 3.56 -7.97
C GLU A 107 10.00 3.90 -8.63
N CYS A 108 10.01 4.39 -9.88
CA CYS A 108 8.76 4.61 -10.59
C CYS A 108 7.98 3.31 -10.86
N ASN A 109 8.66 2.19 -11.12
CA ASN A 109 8.00 0.89 -11.29
C ASN A 109 7.30 0.46 -10.00
N LEU A 110 7.98 0.56 -8.85
CA LEU A 110 7.39 0.25 -7.54
C LEU A 110 6.18 1.15 -7.24
N ALA A 111 6.23 2.42 -7.60
CA ALA A 111 5.07 3.30 -7.48
C ALA A 111 3.89 2.85 -8.34
N LEU A 112 4.16 2.34 -9.54
CA LEU A 112 3.15 1.88 -10.50
C LEU A 112 2.63 0.47 -10.17
N GLU A 113 3.36 -0.34 -9.41
CA GLU A 113 2.84 -1.59 -8.85
C GLU A 113 1.69 -1.32 -7.86
N VAL A 114 1.83 -0.26 -7.05
CA VAL A 114 0.79 0.17 -6.10
C VAL A 114 -0.33 0.96 -6.79
N SER A 115 0.02 1.87 -7.71
CA SER A 115 -0.93 2.70 -8.43
C SER A 115 -0.60 2.75 -9.93
N PRO A 116 -1.15 1.82 -10.74
CA PRO A 116 -0.76 1.65 -12.15
C PRO A 116 -1.01 2.86 -13.06
N ARG A 117 -1.87 3.79 -12.65
CA ARG A 117 -2.22 5.01 -13.41
C ARG A 117 -1.70 6.28 -12.75
N TYR A 118 -0.66 6.17 -11.92
CA TYR A 118 -0.12 7.34 -11.26
C TYR A 118 0.68 8.20 -12.24
N SER A 119 0.03 9.24 -12.77
CA SER A 119 0.59 10.14 -13.80
C SER A 119 1.97 10.70 -13.46
N LYS A 120 2.24 11.01 -12.18
CA LYS A 120 3.54 11.55 -11.76
C LYS A 120 4.67 10.50 -11.86
N ALA A 121 4.38 9.23 -11.58
CA ALA A 121 5.35 8.16 -11.75
C ALA A 121 5.61 7.87 -13.23
N LEU A 122 4.55 7.81 -14.05
CA LEU A 122 4.66 7.65 -15.52
C LEU A 122 5.50 8.76 -16.15
N LEU A 123 5.21 10.02 -15.82
CA LEU A 123 5.95 11.17 -16.37
C LEU A 123 7.42 11.18 -15.96
N ARG A 124 7.75 10.82 -14.71
CA ARG A 124 9.15 10.73 -14.29
C ARG A 124 9.88 9.58 -14.98
N ARG A 125 9.23 8.43 -15.11
CA ARG A 125 9.80 7.26 -15.79
C ARG A 125 10.02 7.55 -17.28
N SER A 126 9.09 8.26 -17.93
CA SER A 126 9.25 8.69 -19.32
C SER A 126 10.43 9.64 -19.50
N GLN A 127 10.60 10.62 -18.61
CA GLN A 127 11.75 11.53 -18.60
C GLN A 127 13.07 10.76 -18.45
N CYS A 128 13.10 9.75 -17.58
CA CYS A 128 14.28 8.91 -17.42
C CYS A 128 14.58 8.09 -18.68
N TYR A 129 13.56 7.50 -19.30
CA TYR A 129 13.71 6.75 -20.55
C TYR A 129 14.17 7.64 -21.70
N GLU A 130 13.62 8.84 -21.83
CA GLU A 130 14.02 9.83 -22.85
C GLU A 130 15.50 10.18 -22.71
N ALA A 131 15.96 10.51 -21.50
CA ALA A 131 17.36 10.84 -21.25
C ALA A 131 18.34 9.67 -21.47
N LEU A 132 17.86 8.44 -21.34
CA LEU A 132 18.59 7.21 -21.67
C LEU A 132 18.40 6.77 -23.13
N ASN A 133 17.79 7.61 -23.97
CA ASN A 133 17.51 7.36 -25.39
C ASN A 133 16.65 6.09 -25.66
N ARG A 134 15.76 5.75 -24.72
CA ARG A 134 14.78 4.65 -24.83
C ARG A 134 13.40 5.22 -25.19
N LEU A 135 13.31 5.81 -26.38
CA LEU A 135 12.17 6.64 -26.79
C LEU A 135 10.86 5.85 -26.95
N ASP A 136 10.96 4.57 -27.30
CA ASP A 136 9.82 3.64 -27.38
C ASP A 136 9.11 3.48 -26.02
N LEU A 137 9.88 3.33 -24.95
CA LEU A 137 9.37 3.22 -23.59
C LEU A 137 8.85 4.57 -23.08
N ALA A 138 9.55 5.66 -23.37
CA ALA A 138 9.10 7.00 -23.01
C ALA A 138 7.74 7.35 -23.62
N LEU A 139 7.55 7.07 -24.92
CA LEU A 139 6.30 7.31 -25.62
C LEU A 139 5.13 6.49 -25.05
N ARG A 140 5.40 5.23 -24.68
CA ARG A 140 4.40 4.37 -24.03
C ARG A 140 3.91 4.97 -22.71
N ASP A 141 4.82 5.47 -21.88
CA ASP A 141 4.48 6.08 -20.60
C ASP A 141 3.67 7.38 -20.81
N VAL A 142 4.11 8.27 -21.71
CA VAL A 142 3.41 9.52 -22.02
C VAL A 142 2.00 9.27 -22.54
N ASN A 143 1.77 8.23 -23.34
CA ASN A 143 0.44 7.88 -23.83
C ASN A 143 -0.49 7.27 -22.76
N THR A 144 0.05 6.93 -21.59
CA THR A 144 -0.70 6.35 -20.47
C THR A 144 -1.01 7.37 -19.36
N VAL A 145 -0.37 8.54 -19.39
CA VAL A 145 -0.59 9.67 -18.46
C VAL A 145 -1.99 10.25 -18.61
#